data_AF-A0A6J4G1Z5-F1
#
_entry.id   AF-A0A6J4G1Z5-F1
#
_cell.length_a   1.000
_cell.length_b   1.000
_cell.length_c   1.000
_cell.angle_alpha   90.00
_cell.angle_beta   90.00
_cell.angle_gamma   90.00
#
_symmetry.space_group_name_H-M   'P 1'
#
loop_
_entity.id
_entity.type
_entity.pdbx_description
1 polymer ?
#
loop_
_entity_poly.entity_id
_entity_poly.type
_entity_poly.pdbx_seq_one_letter_code
_entity_poly.pdbx_strand_id
1 'polypeptide(L)'
;MTMARQNIVLLGAAILVVAAPLILGIEGSYGGADGQAQALIEESGYRPWFSNIWTPPSKEIESLLFALQAAAGAGLLGYVLGRLHGRRRK
;
A
#
# COMPACT_ATOMS: atom_id res chain seq x y z
N MET A 1 -19.54 -19.34 -11.33
CA MET A 1 -19.94 -17.95 -11.04
C MET A 1 -19.60 -17.11 -12.26
N THR A 2 -20.43 -16.16 -12.68
CA THR A 2 -20.04 -15.23 -13.76
C THR A 2 -18.89 -14.34 -13.31
N MET A 3 -18.02 -13.90 -14.22
CA MET A 3 -16.86 -13.04 -13.92
C MET A 3 -17.27 -11.78 -13.12
N ALA A 4 -18.43 -11.20 -13.46
CA ALA A 4 -18.97 -10.06 -12.72
C ALA A 4 -19.30 -10.40 -11.25
N ARG A 5 -19.93 -11.56 -11.01
CA ARG A 5 -20.24 -12.03 -9.66
C ARG A 5 -18.97 -12.32 -8.85
N GLN A 6 -17.94 -12.88 -9.48
CA GLN A 6 -16.65 -13.11 -8.82
C GLN A 6 -15.96 -11.81 -8.43
N ASN A 7 -15.90 -10.82 -9.35
CA ASN A 7 -15.27 -9.53 -9.08
C ASN A 7 -15.99 -8.76 -7.96
N ILE A 8 -17.33 -8.78 -7.94
CA ILE A 8 -18.12 -8.15 -6.87
C ILE A 8 -17.83 -8.81 -5.52
N VAL A 9 -17.74 -10.14 -5.47
CA VAL A 9 -17.39 -10.87 -4.24
C VAL A 9 -15.97 -10.53 -3.78
N LEU A 10 -15.00 -10.48 -4.70
CA LEU A 10 -13.61 -10.13 -4.38
C LEU A 10 -13.48 -8.67 -3.90
N LEU A 11 -14.18 -7.73 -4.53
CA LEU A 11 -14.23 -6.33 -4.09
C LEU A 11 -14.87 -6.21 -2.71
N GLY A 12 -16.00 -6.90 -2.48
CA GLY A 12 -16.65 -6.94 -1.18
C GLY A 12 -15.73 -7.51 -0.09
N ALA A 13 -15.00 -8.60 -0.39
CA ALA A 13 -14.03 -9.18 0.52
C ALA A 13 -12.87 -8.22 0.82
N ALA A 14 -12.32 -7.53 -0.20
CA ALA A 14 -11.25 -6.55 0.00
C ALA A 14 -11.70 -5.38 0.88
N ILE A 15 -12.89 -4.83 0.62
CA ILE A 15 -13.48 -3.76 1.44
C ILE A 15 -13.69 -4.27 2.87
N LEU A 16 -14.17 -5.49 3.04
CA LEU A 16 -14.39 -6.09 4.36
C LEU A 16 -13.08 -6.24 5.14
N VAL A 17 -11.99 -6.68 4.51
CA VAL A 17 -10.67 -6.78 5.16
C VAL A 17 -10.18 -5.42 5.65
N VAL A 18 -10.39 -4.36 4.87
CA VAL A 18 -9.99 -2.99 5.24
C VAL A 18 -10.91 -2.40 6.31
N ALA A 19 -12.22 -2.63 6.23
CA ALA A 19 -13.21 -2.03 7.11
C ALA A 19 -13.41 -2.79 8.44
N ALA A 20 -13.19 -4.10 8.47
CA ALA A 20 -13.37 -4.94 9.65
C ALA A 20 -12.63 -4.42 10.90
N PRO A 21 -11.33 -4.09 10.85
CA PRO A 21 -10.63 -3.58 12.04
C PRO A 21 -11.18 -2.23 12.53
N LEU A 22 -11.67 -1.38 11.63
CA LEU A 22 -12.28 -0.08 11.95
C LEU A 22 -13.65 -0.24 12.63
N ILE A 23 -14.47 -1.21 12.18
CA ILE A 23 -15.82 -1.45 12.71
C ILE A 23 -15.76 -2.23 14.04
N LEU A 24 -14.84 -3.18 14.15
CA LEU A 24 -14.69 -4.01 15.35
C LEU A 24 -13.99 -3.29 16.51
N GLY A 25 -13.57 -2.03 16.31
CA GLY A 25 -12.87 -1.25 17.34
C GLY A 25 -11.57 -1.90 17.78
N ILE A 26 -10.85 -2.55 16.85
CA ILE A 26 -9.56 -3.14 17.17
C ILE A 26 -8.59 -2.00 17.44
N GLU A 27 -8.28 -1.81 18.72
CA GLU A 27 -7.29 -0.83 19.15
C GLU A 27 -5.90 -1.40 18.88
N GLY A 28 -5.11 -0.66 18.11
CA GLY A 28 -3.76 -1.04 17.74
C GLY A 28 -3.01 0.14 17.16
N SER A 29 -1.70 0.16 17.37
CA SER A 29 -0.79 1.01 16.60
C SER A 29 -0.86 0.55 15.14
N TYR A 30 -1.65 1.23 14.30
CA TYR A 30 -1.65 1.05 12.84
C TYR A 30 -0.38 1.65 12.21
N GLY A 31 0.76 1.39 12.83
CA GLY A 31 2.07 1.76 12.33
C GLY A 31 2.52 0.80 11.23
N GLY A 32 3.27 1.33 10.27
CA GLY A 32 3.91 0.51 9.24
C GLY A 32 4.86 -0.52 9.86
N ALA A 33 4.99 -1.68 9.20
CA ALA A 33 5.91 -2.74 9.60
C ALA A 33 7.36 -2.21 9.75
N ASP A 34 7.75 -1.30 8.88
CA ASP A 34 9.09 -0.71 8.85
C ASP A 34 9.41 0.06 10.14
N GLY A 35 8.45 0.77 10.72
CA GLY A 35 8.65 1.50 11.98
C GLY A 35 8.86 0.57 13.17
N GLN A 36 8.17 -0.58 13.19
CA GLN A 36 8.35 -1.60 14.23
C GLN A 36 9.71 -2.30 14.08
N ALA A 37 10.10 -2.61 12.84
CA ALA A 37 11.39 -3.20 12.55
C ALA A 37 12.55 -2.25 12.91
N GLN A 38 12.42 -0.96 12.61
CA GLN A 38 13.42 0.05 12.97
C GLN A 38 13.64 0.11 14.49
N ALA A 39 12.57 0.12 15.29
CA ALA A 39 12.67 0.16 16.74
C ALA A 39 13.45 -1.04 17.31
N LEU A 40 13.17 -2.25 16.82
CA LEU A 40 13.90 -3.46 17.22
C LEU A 40 15.38 -3.43 16.83
N ILE A 41 15.69 -2.89 15.65
CA ILE A 41 17.07 -2.77 15.16
C ILE A 41 17.83 -1.75 16.01
N GLU A 42 17.23 -0.60 16.34
CA GLU A 42 17.85 0.41 17.21
C GLU A 42 18.15 -0.14 18.61
N GLU A 43 17.24 -0.93 19.19
CA GLU A 43 17.45 -1.58 20.49
C GLU A 43 18.55 -2.65 20.48
N SER A 44 18.81 -3.28 19.34
CA SER A 44 19.84 -4.33 19.21
C SER A 44 21.29 -3.80 19.30
N GLY A 45 21.49 -2.48 19.41
CA GLY A 45 22.81 -1.86 19.39
C GLY A 45 23.46 -1.84 18.00
N TYR A 46 22.66 -2.09 16.95
CA TYR A 46 23.12 -2.09 15.56
C TYR A 46 23.65 -0.71 15.16
N ARG A 47 24.79 -0.70 14.46
CA ARG A 47 25.34 0.51 13.85
C ARG A 47 25.08 0.51 12.35
N PRO A 48 24.39 1.52 11.81
CA PRO A 48 24.19 1.64 10.37
C PRO A 48 25.52 1.64 9.61
N TRP A 49 25.68 0.74 8.64
CA TRP A 49 26.84 0.70 7.74
C TRP A 49 26.73 1.71 6.58
N PHE A 50 25.58 2.38 6.46
CA PHE A 50 25.29 3.39 5.45
C PHE A 50 24.42 4.50 6.04
N SER A 51 24.63 5.73 5.57
CA SER A 51 23.79 6.89 5.89
C SER A 51 23.06 7.36 4.64
N ASN A 52 21.82 7.83 4.82
CA ASN A 52 21.03 8.35 3.71
C ASN A 52 21.73 9.56 3.09
N ILE A 53 22.00 9.48 1.78
CA ILE A 53 22.57 10.59 0.99
C ILE A 53 21.60 11.79 0.96
N TRP A 54 20.31 11.49 1.02
CA TRP A 54 19.25 12.49 1.07
C TRP A 54 18.08 11.96 1.89
N THR A 55 17.52 12.80 2.75
CA THR A 55 16.28 12.54 3.48
C THR A 55 15.28 13.65 3.16
N PRO A 56 13.98 13.33 2.98
CA PRO A 56 12.96 14.35 2.78
C PRO A 56 13.02 15.41 3.89
N PRO A 57 12.96 16.71 3.56
CA PRO A 57 13.04 17.77 4.57
C PRO A 57 11.80 17.84 5.48
N SER A 58 10.74 17.07 5.18
CA SER A 58 9.54 16.93 6.01
C SER A 58 8.86 15.58 5.76
N LYS A 59 8.19 15.05 6.79
CA LYS A 59 7.31 13.86 6.69
C LYS A 59 6.17 14.05 5.69
N GLU A 60 5.72 15.29 5.48
CA GLU A 60 4.69 15.62 4.48
C GLU A 60 5.22 15.38 3.07
N ILE A 61 6.48 15.70 2.82
CA ILE A 61 7.11 15.52 1.51
C ILE A 61 7.33 14.03 1.24
N GLU A 62 7.75 13.27 2.25
CA GLU A 62 7.81 11.81 2.18
C GLU A 62 6.45 11.22 1.78
N SER A 63 5.39 11.62 2.49
CA SER A 63 4.02 11.16 2.23
C SER A 63 3.53 11.54 0.83
N LEU A 64 3.87 12.75 0.36
CA LEU A 64 3.56 13.22 -0.99
C LEU A 64 4.25 12.37 -2.06
N LEU A 65 5.53 12.04 -1.88
CA LEU A 65 6.28 11.18 -2.79
C LEU A 65 5.68 9.77 -2.85
N PHE A 66 5.30 9.19 -1.70
CA PHE A 66 4.58 7.92 -1.65
C PHE A 66 3.23 7.98 -2.37
N ALA A 67 2.44 9.03 -2.14
CA ALA A 67 1.15 9.22 -2.81
C ALA A 67 1.32 9.36 -4.33
N LEU A 68 2.33 10.09 -4.79
CA LEU A 68 2.65 10.23 -6.21
C LEU A 68 3.03 8.89 -6.85
N GLN A 69 3.88 8.10 -6.18
CA GLN A 69 4.25 6.76 -6.62
C GLN A 69 3.02 5.84 -6.71
N ALA A 70 2.15 5.87 -5.70
CA ALA A 70 0.92 5.10 -5.67
C ALA A 70 -0.02 5.50 -6.83
N ALA A 71 -0.20 6.81 -7.07
CA ALA A 71 -1.03 7.31 -8.16
C ALA A 71 -0.48 6.91 -9.54
N ALA A 72 0.84 7.02 -9.74
CA ALA A 72 1.50 6.59 -10.97
C ALA A 72 1.36 5.07 -11.20
N GLY A 73 1.56 4.27 -10.16
CA GLY A 73 1.39 2.82 -10.21
C GLY A 73 -0.05 2.41 -10.53
N ALA A 74 -1.04 3.05 -9.88
CA ALA A 74 -2.45 2.83 -10.15
C ALA A 74 -2.83 3.20 -11.59
N GLY A 75 -2.33 4.34 -12.10
CA GLY A 75 -2.52 4.76 -13.48
C GLY A 75 -1.95 3.77 -14.49
N LEU A 76 -0.72 3.29 -14.27
CA LEU A 76 -0.08 2.29 -15.12
C LEU A 76 -0.87 0.96 -15.14
N LEU A 77 -1.24 0.45 -13.96
CA LEU A 77 -2.04 -0.77 -13.83
C LEU A 77 -3.40 -0.61 -14.52
N GLY A 78 -4.08 0.50 -14.29
CA GLY A 78 -5.36 0.82 -14.94
C GLY A 78 -5.24 0.85 -16.47
N TYR A 79 -4.20 1.48 -17.01
CA TYR A 79 -3.94 1.51 -18.45
C TYR A 79 -3.67 0.10 -19.02
N VAL A 80 -2.83 -0.70 -18.37
CA VAL A 80 -2.51 -2.07 -18.81
C VAL A 80 -3.75 -2.95 -18.80
N LEU A 81 -4.51 -2.94 -17.70
CA LEU A 81 -5.75 -3.72 -17.59
C LEU A 81 -6.78 -3.28 -18.63
N GLY A 82 -6.94 -1.97 -18.84
CA GLY A 82 -7.82 -1.41 -19.87
C GLY A 82 -7.42 -1.86 -21.28
N ARG A 83 -6.13 -1.80 -21.61
CA ARG A 83 -5.61 -2.26 -22.91
C ARG A 83 -5.84 -3.77 -23.10
N LEU A 84 -5.55 -4.59 -22.09
CA LEU A 84 -5.76 -6.04 -22.16
C LEU A 84 -7.25 -6.39 -22.34
N HIS A 85 -8.14 -5.68 -21.65
CA HIS A 85 -9.59 -5.86 -21.81
C HIS A 85 -10.05 -5.49 -23.23
N GLY A 86 -9.56 -4.37 -23.78
CA GLY A 86 -9.87 -3.94 -25.14
C GLY A 86 -9.41 -4.91 -26.23
N ARG A 87 -8.29 -5.62 -26.02
CA ARG A 87 -7.77 -6.63 -26.97
C ARG A 87 -8.61 -7.91 -27.04
N ARG A 88 -9.41 -8.23 -26.01
CA ARG A 88 -10.31 -9.40 -26.00
C ARG A 88 -11.65 -9.17 -26.72
N ARG A 89 -11.97 -7.93 -27.09
CA ARG A 89 -13.20 -7.57 -27.82
C ARG A 89 -13.00 -7.44 -29.34
N LYS A 90 -11.80 -7.67 -29.84
CA LYS A 90 -11.53 -8.01 -31.25
C LYS A 90 -11.31 -9.51 -31.35
#